data_AF-A0A7S1I1X6-F1
#
_entry.id   AF-A0A7S1I1X6-F1
#
_cell.length_a   1.000
_cell.length_b   1.000
_cell.length_c   1.000
_cell.angle_alpha   90.00
_cell.angle_beta   90.00
_cell.angle_gamma   90.00
#
_symmetry.space_group_name_H-M   'P 1'
#
loop_
_entity.id
_entity.type
_entity.pdbx_description
1 polymer ?
#
loop_
_entity_poly.entity_id
_entity_poly.type
_entity_poly.pdbx_seq_one_letter_code
_entity_poly.pdbx_strand_id
1 'polypeptide(L)'
;MPPLPDQFVPIEHQAGTTDAGTILPHLEVESMCPNCQGNGVTRMLLTAVPFFRELIVASFQCHEEDCQARNTSVQFGGAAQPMGCQYALSPRVPADLSRC
;
A
#
# COMPACT_ATOMS: atom_id res chain seq x y z
N MET A 1 10.21 24.77 13.81
CA MET A 1 9.51 23.52 13.47
C MET A 1 10.41 22.79 12.49
N PRO A 2 11.15 21.76 12.89
CA PRO A 2 12.03 21.04 11.96
C PRO A 2 11.14 20.36 10.90
N PRO A 3 11.53 20.42 9.62
CA PRO A 3 10.76 19.78 8.55
C PRO A 3 10.76 18.27 8.78
N LEU A 4 9.60 17.63 8.60
CA LEU A 4 9.51 16.17 8.55
C LEU A 4 10.47 15.68 7.46
N PRO A 5 11.32 14.68 7.73
CA PRO A 5 12.18 14.14 6.69
C PRO A 5 11.28 13.57 5.60
N ASP A 6 11.49 14.04 4.36
CA ASP A 6 10.89 13.49 3.15
C ASP A 6 11.23 12.00 3.05
N GLN A 7 10.42 11.14 3.67
CA GLN A 7 10.50 9.69 3.50
C GLN A 7 9.73 9.28 2.24
N PHE A 8 10.03 9.94 1.12
CA PHE A 8 9.98 9.24 -0.16
C PHE A 8 11.24 8.39 -0.21
N VAL A 9 11.17 7.19 0.37
CA VAL A 9 12.21 6.19 0.15
C VAL A 9 12.19 5.85 -1.34
N PRO A 10 13.28 6.10 -2.09
CA PRO A 10 13.34 5.69 -3.50
C PRO A 10 13.16 4.17 -3.58
N ILE A 11 12.29 3.71 -4.49
CA ILE A 11 11.91 2.29 -4.69
C ILE A 11 13.12 1.42 -5.14
N GLU A 12 14.29 2.01 -5.35
CA GLU A 12 15.48 1.28 -5.82
C GLU A 12 16.10 0.35 -4.75
N HIS A 13 15.79 0.50 -3.46
CA HIS A 13 16.46 -0.27 -2.40
C HIS A 13 15.60 -1.24 -1.59
N GLN A 14 14.31 -1.40 -1.86
CA GLN A 14 13.45 -2.30 -1.06
C GLN A 14 12.51 -3.17 -1.91
N ALA A 15 12.97 -3.60 -3.09
CA ALA A 15 12.51 -4.86 -3.64
C ALA A 15 13.16 -5.97 -2.80
N GLY A 16 12.35 -6.80 -2.13
CA GLY A 16 12.84 -8.04 -1.57
C GLY A 16 13.34 -8.93 -2.70
N THR A 17 14.64 -8.89 -2.99
CA THR A 17 15.30 -9.80 -3.92
C THR A 17 15.67 -11.05 -3.16
N THR A 18 15.08 -12.19 -3.54
CA THR A 18 15.77 -13.48 -3.39
C THR A 18 16.71 -13.64 -4.59
N ASP A 19 17.75 -14.46 -4.45
CA ASP A 19 18.88 -14.66 -5.38
C ASP A 19 18.49 -15.07 -6.83
N ALA A 20 17.20 -15.09 -7.18
CA ALA A 20 16.63 -15.40 -8.49
C ALA A 20 15.79 -14.27 -9.11
N GLY A 21 15.83 -13.03 -8.58
CA GLY A 21 15.18 -11.88 -9.21
C GLY A 21 13.65 -11.94 -9.29
N THR A 22 13.01 -12.78 -8.46
CA THR A 22 11.55 -12.94 -8.44
C THR A 22 10.94 -12.04 -7.37
N ILE A 23 10.10 -11.08 -7.77
CA ILE A 23 9.30 -10.27 -6.84
C ILE A 23 8.24 -11.17 -6.21
N LEU A 24 8.31 -11.38 -4.90
CA LEU A 24 7.19 -11.99 -4.17
C LEU A 24 6.04 -10.97 -4.09
N PRO A 25 4.80 -11.35 -4.43
CA PRO A 25 3.67 -10.42 -4.42
C PRO A 25 3.34 -9.93 -3.00
N HIS A 26 3.84 -10.62 -1.97
CA HIS A 26 3.66 -10.31 -0.56
C HIS A 26 5.04 -10.01 0.06
N LEU A 27 5.15 -8.83 0.67
CA LEU A 27 6.33 -8.40 1.41
C LEU A 27 5.90 -8.01 2.83
N GLU A 28 6.58 -8.51 3.85
CA GLU A 28 6.36 -8.11 5.24
C GLU A 28 7.63 -7.45 5.79
N VAL A 29 7.47 -6.28 6.40
CA VAL A 29 8.59 -5.50 6.96
C VAL A 29 8.22 -5.00 8.35
N GLU A 30 9.17 -5.04 9.28
CA GLU A 30 9.02 -4.41 10.58
C GLU A 30 9.14 -2.88 10.46
N SER A 31 8.21 -2.16 11.07
CA SER A 31 8.06 -0.71 10.90
C SER A 31 7.66 -0.04 12.20
N MET A 32 8.12 1.19 12.41
CA MET A 32 7.78 1.98 13.59
C MET A 32 6.33 2.49 13.51
N CYS A 33 5.60 2.39 14.61
CA CYS A 33 4.26 2.90 14.77
C CYS A 33 4.24 4.44 14.85
N PRO A 34 3.50 5.15 14.00
CA PRO A 34 3.42 6.61 14.07
C PRO A 34 2.66 7.13 15.30
N ASN A 35 1.90 6.27 15.99
CA ASN A 35 1.08 6.65 17.14
C ASN A 35 1.84 6.51 18.48
N CYS A 36 2.46 5.35 18.73
CA CYS A 36 3.18 5.06 19.99
C CYS A 36 4.71 5.01 19.85
N GLN A 37 5.25 5.10 18.63
CA GLN A 37 6.67 4.95 18.32
C GLN A 37 7.27 3.56 18.64
N GLY A 38 6.45 2.60 19.09
CA GLY A 38 6.81 1.18 19.19
C GLY A 38 6.89 0.48 17.83
N ASN A 39 7.12 -0.83 17.83
CA ASN A 39 7.22 -1.61 16.59
C ASN A 39 5.87 -2.21 16.17
N GLY A 40 5.73 -2.42 14.87
CA GLY A 40 4.65 -3.15 14.25
C GLY A 40 5.10 -3.74 12.92
N VAL A 41 4.17 -4.36 12.20
CA VAL A 41 4.45 -4.96 10.89
C VAL A 41 3.65 -4.24 9.82
N THR A 42 4.34 -3.89 8.73
CA THR A 42 3.72 -3.45 7.48
C THR A 42 3.75 -4.60 6.48
N ARG A 43 2.58 -5.03 6.04
CA ARG A 43 2.38 -5.98 4.94
C ARG A 43 2.13 -5.23 3.66
N MET A 44 2.88 -5.51 2.61
CA MET A 44 2.74 -4.90 1.30
C MET A 44 2.34 -5.95 0.28
N LEU A 45 1.28 -5.66 -0.48
CA LEU A 45 0.86 -6.42 -1.65
C LEU A 45 1.17 -5.58 -2.89
N LEU A 46 2.14 -6.03 -3.68
CA LEU A 46 2.49 -5.43 -4.96
C LEU A 46 1.70 -6.14 -6.05
N THR A 47 0.76 -5.43 -6.68
CA THR A 47 -0.12 -6.03 -7.69
C THR A 47 -0.33 -5.12 -8.89
N ALA A 48 -0.39 -5.72 -10.07
CA ALA A 48 -0.81 -5.07 -11.30
C ALA A 48 -2.24 -5.51 -11.60
N VAL A 49 -3.18 -4.58 -11.53
CA VAL A 49 -4.58 -4.86 -11.89
C VAL A 49 -4.77 -4.51 -13.39
N PRO A 50 -5.19 -5.46 -14.25
CA PRO A 50 -5.42 -5.19 -15.67
C PRO A 50 -6.37 -3.99 -15.86
N PHE A 51 -6.08 -3.14 -16.85
CA PHE A 51 -6.80 -1.89 -17.13
C PHE A 51 -6.66 -0.79 -16.05
N PHE A 52 -5.99 -1.10 -14.93
CA PHE A 52 -5.58 -0.16 -13.91
C PHE A 52 -4.05 -0.06 -13.90
N ARG A 53 -3.52 0.74 -12.97
CA ARG A 53 -2.08 0.89 -12.76
C ARG A 53 -1.55 -0.19 -11.83
N GLU A 54 -0.24 -0.38 -11.88
CA GLU A 54 0.47 -1.02 -10.77
C GLU A 54 0.12 -0.28 -9.48
N LEU A 55 -0.20 -1.03 -8.42
CA LEU A 55 -0.55 -0.45 -7.14
C LEU A 55 0.05 -1.28 -6.00
N ILE A 56 0.36 -0.58 -4.92
CA ILE A 56 0.90 -1.14 -3.69
C ILE A 56 -0.16 -0.94 -2.61
N VAL A 57 -0.64 -2.03 -2.04
CA VAL A 57 -1.49 -1.99 -0.85
C VAL A 57 -0.61 -2.27 0.36
N ALA A 58 -0.46 -1.28 1.24
CA ALA A 58 0.30 -1.41 2.48
C ALA A 58 -0.63 -1.41 3.68
N SER A 59 -0.58 -2.47 4.48
CA SER A 59 -1.35 -2.63 5.72
C SER A 59 -0.40 -2.70 6.91
N PHE A 60 -0.40 -1.66 7.73
CA PHE A 60 0.34 -1.59 8.97
C PHE A 60 -0.51 -2.04 10.14
N GLN A 61 0.10 -2.78 11.06
CA GLN A 61 -0.47 -3.10 12.35
C GLN A 61 0.59 -3.02 13.46
N CYS A 62 0.31 -2.21 14.48
CA CYS A 62 1.12 -2.13 15.69
C CYS A 62 0.96 -3.40 16.56
N HIS A 63 2.06 -3.87 17.14
CA HIS A 63 2.06 -5.06 18.00
C HIS A 63 1.70 -4.74 19.45
N GLU A 64 1.85 -3.49 19.88
CA GLU A 64 1.52 -3.09 21.25
C GLU A 64 0.01 -3.16 21.46
N GLU A 65 -0.36 -3.94 22.47
CA GLU A 65 -1.74 -4.24 22.84
C GLU A 65 -2.52 -3.03 23.38
N ASP A 66 -1.82 -2.02 23.93
CA ASP A 66 -2.41 -0.76 24.37
C ASP A 66 -2.55 0.28 23.24
N CYS A 67 -1.81 0.11 22.12
CA CYS A 67 -1.86 1.03 20.98
C CYS A 67 -2.82 0.54 19.89
N GLN A 68 -2.61 -0.70 19.41
CA GLN A 68 -3.37 -1.37 18.35
C GLN A 68 -3.64 -0.53 17.09
N ALA A 69 -2.81 0.49 16.83
CA ALA A 69 -2.97 1.33 15.65
C ALA A 69 -2.86 0.47 14.38
N ARG A 70 -3.79 0.67 13.45
CA ARG A 70 -3.81 0.03 12.15
C ARG A 70 -3.98 1.08 11.08
N ASN A 71 -3.29 0.91 9.96
CA ASN A 71 -3.42 1.79 8.82
C ASN A 71 -3.37 0.97 7.53
N THR A 72 -4.26 1.26 6.59
CA THR A 72 -4.19 0.69 5.25
C THR A 72 -4.10 1.82 4.25
N SER A 73 -3.07 1.78 3.42
CA SER A 73 -2.85 2.77 2.36
C SER A 73 -2.76 2.08 1.01
N VAL A 74 -3.24 2.78 -0.02
CA VAL A 74 -3.11 2.36 -1.41
C VAL A 74 -2.27 3.41 -2.11
N GLN A 75 -1.19 2.98 -2.72
CA GLN A 75 -0.32 3.83 -3.52
C GLN A 75 -0.32 3.33 -4.96
N PHE A 76 -0.43 4.25 -5.91
CA PHE A 76 -0.34 3.91 -7.33
C PHE A 76 1.11 4.03 -7.79
N GLY A 77 1.61 2.97 -8.43
CA GLY A 77 2.87 3.00 -9.13
C GLY A 77 2.80 3.81 -10.43
N GLY A 78 3.94 4.36 -10.83
CA GLY A 78 4.09 5.14 -12.06
C GLY A 78 3.65 6.60 -11.93
N ALA A 79 3.49 7.26 -13.08
CA ALA A 79 3.14 8.67 -13.11
C ALA A 79 1.75 8.94 -12.50
N ALA A 80 1.66 10.00 -11.70
CA ALA A 80 0.39 10.56 -11.26
C ALA A 80 -0.48 10.90 -12.49
N GLN A 81 -1.80 10.70 -12.40
CA GLN A 81 -2.65 11.09 -13.52
C GLN A 81 -2.66 12.60 -13.63
N PRO A 82 -2.75 13.14 -14.86
CA PRO A 82 -2.88 14.58 -15.03
C PRO A 82 -4.17 15.12 -14.41
N MET A 83 -5.19 14.27 -14.27
CA MET A 83 -6.52 14.64 -13.75
C MET A 83 -7.02 13.56 -12.77
N GLY A 84 -7.83 13.97 -11.80
CA GLY A 84 -8.59 13.04 -10.96
C GLY A 84 -9.61 12.25 -11.78
N CYS A 85 -10.04 11.10 -11.28
CA CYS A 85 -11.07 10.28 -11.89
C CYS A 85 -12.28 10.11 -10.95
N GLN A 86 -13.49 10.20 -11.50
CA GLN A 86 -14.74 9.92 -10.80
C GLN A 86 -15.49 8.81 -11.54
N TYR A 87 -15.74 7.70 -10.85
CA TYR A 87 -16.53 6.58 -11.38
C TYR A 87 -17.95 6.65 -10.79
N ALA A 88 -18.97 6.62 -11.65
CA ALA A 88 -20.38 6.58 -11.24
C ALA A 88 -21.05 5.34 -11.83
N LEU A 89 -21.64 4.50 -10.97
CA LEU A 89 -22.31 3.26 -11.36
C LEU A 89 -23.76 3.26 -10.86
N SER A 90 -24.70 2.91 -11.75
CA SER A 90 -26.09 2.61 -11.41
C SER A 90 -26.35 1.14 -11.73
N PRO A 91 -26.38 0.24 -10.73
CA PRO A 91 -26.50 -1.19 -10.95
C PRO A 91 -27.87 -1.54 -11.56
N ARG A 92 -27.86 -2.35 -12.62
CA ARG A 92 -29.06 -2.77 -13.37
C ARG A 92 -29.34 -4.26 -13.24
N VAL A 93 -28.28 -5.06 -13.07
CA VAL A 93 -28.39 -6.51 -12.92
C VAL A 93 -27.63 -6.98 -11.68
N PRO A 94 -28.00 -8.12 -11.06
CA PRO A 94 -27.30 -8.64 -9.88
C PRO A 94 -25.79 -8.84 -10.10
N ALA A 95 -25.37 -9.16 -11.33
CA ALA A 95 -23.97 -9.31 -11.70
C ALA A 95 -23.15 -8.01 -11.55
N ASP A 96 -23.79 -6.83 -11.56
CA ASP A 96 -23.08 -5.56 -11.38
C ASP A 96 -22.50 -5.44 -9.97
N LEU A 97 -23.13 -6.05 -8.97
CA LEU A 97 -22.64 -6.06 -7.58
C LEU A 97 -21.35 -6.86 -7.41
N SER A 98 -21.04 -7.77 -8.34
CA SER A 98 -19.78 -8.53 -8.32
C SER A 98 -18.58 -7.75 -8.87
N ARG A 99 -18.80 -6.52 -9.35
CA ARG A 99 -17.76 -5.60 -9.85
C ARG A 99 -17.47 -4.46 -8.86
N CYS A 100 -18.23 -4.38 -7.77
CA CYS A 100 -18.08 -3.41 -6.69
C CYS A 100 -17.27 -3.97 -5.54
#